data_AF-A0A2V9I1Y8-F1
#
_entry.id   AF-A0A2V9I1Y8-F1
#
_cell.length_a   1.000
_cell.length_b   1.000
_cell.length_c   1.000
_cell.angle_alpha   90.00
_cell.angle_beta   90.00
_cell.angle_gamma   90.00
#
_symmetry.space_group_name_H-M   'P 1'
#
loop_
_entity.id
_entity.type
_entity.pdbx_description
1 polymer ?
#
loop_
_entity_poly.entity_id
_entity_poly.type
_entity_poly.pdbx_seq_one_letter_code
_entity_poly.pdbx_strand_id
1 'polypeptide(L)'
;MKTKIWILPIGFSLVLIGFLGLAAVSDSRPPSISEVVGQSSEIEELLKTVRNKTLMQTDPERLVKAIERLGQLRALTAIDDLSQLLTFKRTFKGEEIGIFVHLYSPDERYPAIRALRAIGEPALPALVRVIETNETGSRASENAAYTVGSIFRDEPAREVNYLSEAAATASTPEGKNRLLKAVEAAKKYVR
;
A
#
# COMPACT_ATOMS: atom_id res chain seq x y z
N MET A 1 -64.46 5.67 5.58
CA MET A 1 -63.41 5.99 6.57
C MET A 1 -62.15 6.38 5.80
N LYS A 2 -61.73 7.64 5.89
CA LYS A 2 -60.61 8.24 5.15
C LYS A 2 -59.58 8.77 6.16
N THR A 3 -58.34 8.28 6.12
CA THR A 3 -57.18 8.89 6.79
C THR A 3 -55.92 8.44 6.02
N LYS A 4 -55.40 9.30 5.12
CA LYS A 4 -54.38 10.36 5.33
C LYS A 4 -52.94 9.81 5.30
N ILE A 5 -52.33 9.89 4.12
CA ILE A 5 -50.91 9.68 3.83
C ILE A 5 -50.17 10.99 4.13
N TRP A 6 -49.09 10.94 4.89
CA TRP A 6 -48.20 12.07 5.17
C TRP A 6 -46.91 11.92 4.35
N ILE A 7 -46.64 12.92 3.52
CA ILE A 7 -45.37 13.11 2.79
C ILE A 7 -44.55 14.12 3.59
N LEU A 8 -43.35 13.73 4.02
CA LEU A 8 -42.40 14.62 4.68
C LEU A 8 -41.48 15.28 3.64
N PRO A 9 -41.26 16.60 3.69
CA PRO A 9 -40.30 17.28 2.82
C PRO A 9 -38.86 17.10 3.33
N ILE A 10 -37.96 16.82 2.38
CA ILE A 10 -36.51 16.70 2.53
C ILE A 10 -35.93 18.10 2.78
N GLY A 11 -35.42 18.33 3.99
CA GLY A 11 -34.66 19.53 4.33
C GLY A 11 -33.16 19.28 4.16
N PHE A 12 -32.58 19.77 3.06
CA PHE A 12 -31.14 19.77 2.82
C PHE A 12 -30.51 20.97 3.56
N SER A 13 -29.98 20.76 4.77
CA SER A 13 -29.21 21.78 5.50
C SER A 13 -27.74 21.71 5.10
N LEU A 14 -27.28 22.72 4.39
CA LEU A 14 -25.89 22.95 4.05
C LEU A 14 -25.19 23.59 5.26
N VAL A 15 -24.47 22.78 6.05
CA VAL A 15 -23.63 23.28 7.14
C VAL A 15 -22.27 23.65 6.55
N LEU A 16 -22.03 24.95 6.39
CA LEU A 16 -20.73 25.52 6.02
C LEU A 16 -19.87 25.56 7.30
N ILE A 17 -19.00 24.58 7.50
CA ILE A 17 -18.03 24.59 8.61
C ILE A 17 -16.85 25.49 8.19
N GLY A 18 -16.77 26.66 8.80
CA GLY A 18 -15.61 27.54 8.69
C GLY A 18 -14.42 26.98 9.47
N PHE A 19 -13.39 26.55 8.76
CA PHE A 19 -12.06 26.30 9.35
C PHE A 19 -11.28 27.63 9.37
N LEU A 20 -11.23 28.28 10.53
CA LEU A 20 -10.19 29.25 10.84
C LEU A 20 -9.05 28.50 11.55
N GLY A 21 -8.00 28.19 10.81
CA GLY A 21 -6.77 27.61 11.33
C GLY A 21 -5.59 28.14 10.53
N LEU A 22 -4.70 28.86 11.21
CA LEU A 22 -3.55 29.58 10.69
C LEU A 22 -2.64 28.64 9.86
N ALA A 23 -2.67 28.78 8.53
CA ALA A 23 -1.82 27.99 7.63
C ALA A 23 -0.48 28.70 7.42
N ALA A 24 0.61 27.99 7.70
CA ALA A 24 1.85 28.22 6.99
C ALA A 24 1.55 28.13 5.48
N VAL A 25 1.90 29.17 4.73
CA VAL A 25 1.70 29.25 3.28
C VAL A 25 2.64 28.24 2.62
N SER A 26 2.22 26.98 2.58
CA SER A 26 2.67 26.02 1.58
C SER A 26 1.90 26.36 0.32
N ASP A 27 2.60 26.75 -0.73
CA ASP A 27 2.06 27.15 -2.03
C ASP A 27 1.21 26.01 -2.61
N SER A 28 -0.08 26.01 -2.27
CA SER A 28 -1.04 24.94 -2.53
C SER A 28 -1.75 25.20 -3.84
N ARG A 29 -1.00 25.42 -4.92
CA ARG A 29 -1.63 25.54 -6.23
C ARG A 29 -2.19 24.16 -6.62
N PRO A 30 -3.49 24.04 -6.93
CA PRO A 30 -4.01 22.80 -7.45
C PRO A 30 -3.30 22.45 -8.76
N PRO A 31 -2.99 21.17 -9.01
CA PRO A 31 -2.31 20.76 -10.22
C PRO A 31 -3.10 21.18 -11.45
N SER A 32 -2.40 21.64 -12.48
CA SER A 32 -2.99 21.97 -13.77
C SER A 32 -3.49 20.72 -14.49
N ILE A 33 -4.47 20.87 -15.37
CA ILE A 33 -5.00 19.77 -16.19
C ILE A 33 -3.87 19.09 -16.99
N SER A 34 -2.91 19.87 -17.51
CA SER A 34 -1.76 19.33 -18.24
C SER A 34 -0.86 18.46 -17.36
N GLU A 35 -0.66 18.82 -16.09
CA GLU A 35 0.12 18.01 -15.14
C GLU A 35 -0.60 16.71 -14.78
N VAL A 36 -1.91 16.77 -14.57
CA VAL A 36 -2.72 15.57 -14.29
C VAL A 36 -2.69 14.60 -15.48
N VAL A 37 -2.92 15.11 -16.71
CA VAL A 37 -2.88 14.29 -17.93
C VAL A 37 -1.49 13.70 -18.16
N GLY A 38 -0.43 14.49 -17.93
CA GLY A 38 0.96 14.03 -18.03
C GLY A 38 1.27 12.89 -17.05
N GLN A 39 0.85 13.03 -15.79
CA GLN A 39 1.03 11.99 -14.77
C GLN A 39 0.26 10.71 -15.11
N SER A 40 -0.97 10.81 -15.62
CA SER A 40 -1.74 9.63 -16.01
C SER A 40 -1.06 8.85 -17.14
N SER A 41 -0.53 9.53 -18.15
CA SER A 41 0.23 8.88 -19.23
C SER A 41 1.53 8.26 -18.74
N GLU A 42 2.26 8.93 -17.83
CA GLU A 42 3.47 8.38 -17.22
C GLU A 42 3.16 7.09 -16.43
N ILE A 43 2.10 7.09 -15.61
CA ILE A 43 1.67 5.91 -14.85
C ILE A 43 1.34 4.74 -15.77
N GLU A 44 0.69 4.98 -16.91
CA GLU A 44 0.36 3.91 -17.87
C GLU A 44 1.62 3.24 -18.45
N GLU A 45 2.62 4.02 -18.83
CA GLU A 45 3.89 3.51 -19.36
C GLU A 45 4.71 2.75 -18.30
N LEU A 46 4.69 3.25 -17.06
CA LEU A 46 5.28 2.55 -15.92
C LEU A 46 4.56 1.23 -15.64
N LEU A 47 3.22 1.21 -15.74
CA LEU A 47 2.41 0.00 -15.60
C LEU A 47 2.74 -1.04 -16.68
N LYS A 48 2.93 -0.62 -17.94
CA LYS A 48 3.39 -1.50 -19.02
C LYS A 48 4.75 -2.12 -18.68
N THR A 49 5.65 -1.34 -18.08
CA THR A 49 6.98 -1.80 -17.66
C THR A 49 6.87 -2.84 -16.54
N VAL A 50 6.12 -2.58 -15.46
CA VAL A 50 6.03 -3.53 -14.33
C VAL A 50 5.27 -4.81 -14.67
N ARG A 51 4.35 -4.76 -15.64
CA ARG A 51 3.62 -5.94 -16.14
C ARG A 51 4.45 -6.79 -17.10
N ASN A 52 5.56 -6.26 -17.63
CA ASN A 52 6.44 -7.02 -18.51
C ASN A 52 7.34 -7.98 -17.70
N LYS A 53 6.88 -9.22 -17.55
CA LYS A 53 7.58 -10.28 -16.81
C LYS A 53 8.99 -10.58 -17.34
N THR A 54 9.27 -10.31 -18.62
CA THR A 54 10.61 -10.56 -19.18
C THR A 54 11.65 -9.62 -18.58
N LEU A 55 11.27 -8.39 -18.22
CA LEU A 55 12.18 -7.39 -17.63
C LEU A 55 12.71 -7.82 -16.26
N MET A 56 12.00 -8.68 -15.54
CA MET A 56 12.50 -9.24 -14.27
C MET A 56 13.84 -9.97 -14.45
N GLN A 57 14.10 -10.50 -15.65
CA GLN A 57 15.33 -11.24 -15.98
C GLN A 57 16.26 -10.43 -16.87
N THR A 58 15.73 -9.71 -17.86
CA THR A 58 16.54 -9.06 -18.90
C THR A 58 17.05 -7.69 -18.50
N ASP A 59 16.28 -6.94 -17.71
CA ASP A 59 16.65 -5.59 -17.25
C ASP A 59 15.97 -5.28 -15.90
N PRO A 60 16.40 -5.96 -14.81
CA PRO A 60 15.79 -5.80 -13.50
C PRO A 60 15.92 -4.38 -12.95
N GLU A 61 16.95 -3.63 -13.33
CA GLU A 61 17.14 -2.25 -12.87
C GLU A 61 16.10 -1.31 -13.49
N ARG A 62 15.72 -1.50 -14.76
CA ARG A 62 14.59 -0.76 -15.35
C ARG A 62 13.29 -1.06 -14.62
N LEU A 63 13.06 -2.31 -14.23
CA LEU A 63 11.88 -2.70 -13.44
C LEU A 63 11.90 -2.03 -12.05
N VAL A 64 13.05 -2.05 -11.36
CA VAL A 64 13.22 -1.37 -10.05
C VAL A 64 12.85 0.11 -10.16
N LYS A 65 13.40 0.83 -11.16
CA LYS A 65 13.11 2.25 -11.37
C LYS A 65 11.63 2.51 -11.63
N ALA A 66 10.96 1.63 -12.38
CA ALA A 66 9.53 1.75 -12.63
C ALA A 66 8.71 1.59 -11.35
N ILE A 67 9.04 0.58 -10.53
CA ILE A 67 8.40 0.34 -9.23
C ILE A 67 8.58 1.56 -8.30
N GLU A 68 9.82 2.07 -8.18
CA GLU A 68 10.12 3.22 -7.33
C GLU A 68 9.38 4.47 -7.80
N ARG A 69 9.32 4.71 -9.11
CA ARG A 69 8.61 5.85 -9.68
C ARG A 69 7.10 5.79 -9.44
N LEU A 70 6.48 4.61 -9.57
CA LEU A 70 5.07 4.41 -9.22
C LEU A 70 4.79 4.72 -7.74
N GLY A 71 5.70 4.36 -6.84
CA GLY A 71 5.63 4.72 -5.42
C GLY A 71 5.73 6.22 -5.18
N GLN A 72 6.68 6.91 -5.85
CA GLN A 72 6.84 8.37 -5.76
C GLN A 72 5.60 9.13 -6.24
N LEU A 73 4.98 8.64 -7.31
CA LEU A 73 3.73 9.19 -7.85
C LEU A 73 2.49 8.80 -7.03
N ARG A 74 2.65 7.94 -6.01
CA ARG A 74 1.55 7.37 -5.22
C ARG A 74 0.44 6.78 -6.11
N ALA A 75 0.85 6.06 -7.16
CA ALA A 75 -0.06 5.58 -8.20
C ALA A 75 -1.01 4.50 -7.67
N LEU A 76 -2.23 4.89 -7.29
CA LEU A 76 -3.25 3.98 -6.72
C LEU A 76 -3.59 2.82 -7.65
N THR A 77 -3.62 3.07 -8.96
CA THR A 77 -3.88 2.06 -9.99
C THR A 77 -2.80 0.98 -10.09
N ALA A 78 -1.64 1.18 -9.46
CA ALA A 78 -0.54 0.23 -9.46
C ALA A 78 -0.49 -0.68 -8.23
N ILE A 79 -1.37 -0.49 -7.24
CA ILE A 79 -1.35 -1.25 -5.98
C ILE A 79 -1.38 -2.76 -6.23
N ASP A 80 -2.28 -3.25 -7.08
CA ASP A 80 -2.41 -4.68 -7.35
C ASP A 80 -1.19 -5.23 -8.11
N ASP A 81 -0.66 -4.50 -9.09
CA ASP A 81 0.57 -4.88 -9.81
C ASP A 81 1.79 -4.91 -8.88
N LEU A 82 1.93 -3.89 -8.02
CA LEU A 82 3.03 -3.81 -7.05
C LEU A 82 2.92 -4.90 -5.98
N SER A 83 1.71 -5.27 -5.55
CA SER A 83 1.51 -6.34 -4.58
C SER A 83 2.01 -7.71 -5.10
N GLN A 84 1.89 -7.97 -6.40
CA GLN A 84 2.43 -9.17 -7.05
C GLN A 84 3.97 -9.19 -7.10
N LEU A 85 4.61 -8.02 -6.96
CA LEU A 85 6.06 -7.86 -6.99
C LEU A 85 6.68 -7.81 -5.59
N LEU A 86 5.92 -8.10 -4.53
CA LEU A 86 6.44 -8.13 -3.16
C LEU A 86 7.60 -9.12 -2.97
N THR A 87 7.71 -10.16 -3.79
CA THR A 87 8.81 -11.13 -3.74
C THR A 87 9.95 -10.83 -4.71
N PHE A 88 9.80 -9.83 -5.58
CA PHE A 88 10.85 -9.41 -6.51
C PHE A 88 12.00 -8.76 -5.75
N LYS A 89 13.15 -9.45 -5.74
CA LYS A 89 14.35 -9.03 -5.03
C LYS A 89 15.28 -8.28 -5.98
N ARG A 90 15.72 -7.08 -5.57
CA ARG A 90 16.84 -6.38 -6.21
C ARG A 90 18.17 -7.07 -5.84
N THR A 91 19.00 -7.34 -6.84
CA THR A 91 20.38 -7.78 -6.64
C THR A 91 21.30 -6.57 -6.61
N PHE A 92 22.18 -6.49 -5.62
CA PHE A 92 23.17 -5.42 -5.52
C PHE A 92 24.52 -5.87 -6.07
N LYS A 93 25.27 -4.95 -6.70
CA LYS A 93 26.66 -5.20 -7.10
C LYS A 93 27.47 -5.62 -5.87
N GLY A 94 28.16 -6.74 -5.96
CA GLY A 94 28.96 -7.29 -4.86
C GLY A 94 28.24 -8.27 -3.93
N GLU A 95 26.93 -8.53 -4.12
CA GLU A 95 26.27 -9.65 -3.44
C GLU A 95 26.82 -11.01 -3.90
N GLU A 96 27.27 -11.11 -5.16
CA GLU A 96 27.85 -12.32 -5.75
C GLU A 96 29.14 -12.77 -5.05
N ILE A 97 29.86 -11.84 -4.42
CA ILE A 97 31.11 -12.10 -3.69
C ILE A 97 30.90 -12.18 -2.17
N GLY A 98 29.65 -12.16 -1.69
CA GLY A 98 29.30 -12.46 -0.29
C GLY A 98 29.58 -11.36 0.74
N ILE A 99 30.00 -10.16 0.33
CA ILE A 99 30.52 -9.15 1.27
C ILE A 99 29.41 -8.36 2.01
N PHE A 100 28.17 -8.31 1.51
CA PHE A 100 27.18 -7.31 1.96
C PHE A 100 25.76 -7.83 2.29
N VAL A 101 25.60 -9.12 2.60
CA VAL A 101 24.24 -9.74 2.69
C VAL A 101 23.41 -9.24 3.89
N HIS A 102 23.98 -8.63 4.92
CA HIS A 102 23.22 -8.22 6.12
C HIS A 102 22.99 -6.71 6.30
N LEU A 103 23.44 -5.87 5.37
CA LEU A 103 23.38 -4.41 5.55
C LEU A 103 22.11 -3.76 5.01
N TYR A 104 21.31 -4.49 4.23
CA TYR A 104 20.12 -3.94 3.59
C TYR A 104 18.85 -4.36 4.30
N SER A 105 18.03 -3.36 4.61
CA SER A 105 16.67 -3.50 5.11
C SER A 105 15.73 -4.16 4.08
N PRO A 106 14.59 -4.74 4.50
CA PRO A 106 13.65 -5.35 3.56
C PRO A 106 13.17 -4.38 2.46
N ASP A 107 12.95 -3.09 2.74
CA ASP A 107 12.47 -2.12 1.75
C ASP A 107 13.57 -1.64 0.78
N GLU A 108 14.84 -1.89 1.07
CA GLU A 108 15.94 -1.76 0.10
C GLU A 108 16.04 -3.00 -0.80
N ARG A 109 15.79 -4.19 -0.25
CA ARG A 109 15.90 -5.47 -0.99
C ARG A 109 14.71 -5.75 -1.89
N TYR A 110 13.52 -5.31 -1.50
CA TYR A 110 12.27 -5.57 -2.18
C TYR A 110 11.61 -4.23 -2.56
N PRO A 111 11.86 -3.72 -3.78
CA PRO A 111 11.41 -2.37 -4.18
C PRO A 111 9.90 -2.13 -4.02
N ALA A 112 9.08 -3.18 -4.19
CA ALA A 112 7.64 -3.09 -4.04
C ALA A 112 7.21 -2.72 -2.60
N ILE A 113 7.95 -3.13 -1.57
CA ILE A 113 7.70 -2.74 -0.18
C ILE A 113 7.78 -1.22 -0.05
N ARG A 114 8.87 -0.62 -0.56
CA ARG A 114 9.08 0.83 -0.53
C ARG A 114 7.99 1.57 -1.30
N ALA A 115 7.62 1.08 -2.47
CA ALA A 115 6.59 1.71 -3.31
C ALA A 115 5.20 1.67 -2.65
N LEU A 116 4.78 0.51 -2.13
CA LEU A 116 3.50 0.35 -1.43
C LEU A 116 3.46 1.15 -0.12
N ARG A 117 4.57 1.22 0.62
CA ARG A 117 4.70 2.11 1.78
C ARG A 117 4.54 3.59 1.41
N ALA A 118 5.13 4.01 0.28
CA ALA A 118 5.01 5.39 -0.20
C ALA A 118 3.58 5.75 -0.63
N ILE A 119 2.84 4.77 -1.16
CA ILE A 119 1.40 4.89 -1.43
C ILE A 119 0.61 5.02 -0.11
N GLY A 120 0.97 4.25 0.92
CA GLY A 120 0.41 4.37 2.27
C GLY A 120 -0.85 3.54 2.48
N GLU A 121 -1.78 4.06 3.31
CA GLU A 121 -3.00 3.35 3.70
C GLU A 121 -3.86 2.80 2.55
N PRO A 122 -3.98 3.46 1.37
CA PRO A 122 -4.69 2.87 0.23
C PRO A 122 -4.20 1.48 -0.21
N ALA A 123 -2.94 1.14 0.06
CA ALA A 123 -2.36 -0.17 -0.28
C ALA A 123 -2.78 -1.30 0.68
N LEU A 124 -3.31 -0.97 1.86
CA LEU A 124 -3.56 -1.95 2.92
C LEU A 124 -4.50 -3.11 2.51
N PRO A 125 -5.62 -2.90 1.79
CA PRO A 125 -6.48 -4.01 1.38
C PRO A 125 -5.76 -5.05 0.51
N ALA A 126 -4.89 -4.61 -0.39
CA ALA A 126 -4.11 -5.52 -1.23
C ALA A 126 -3.05 -6.27 -0.41
N LEU A 127 -2.39 -5.60 0.54
CA LEU A 127 -1.41 -6.22 1.44
C LEU A 127 -2.07 -7.28 2.35
N VAL A 128 -3.24 -6.98 2.92
CA VAL A 128 -4.03 -7.94 3.71
C VAL A 128 -4.37 -9.17 2.88
N ARG A 129 -4.85 -8.97 1.65
CA ARG A 129 -5.15 -10.08 0.72
C ARG A 129 -3.92 -10.94 0.44
N VAL A 130 -2.71 -10.36 0.33
CA VAL A 130 -1.47 -11.13 0.20
C VAL A 130 -1.20 -11.97 1.45
N ILE A 131 -1.34 -11.39 2.66
CA ILE A 131 -1.16 -12.12 3.93
C ILE A 131 -2.17 -13.27 4.05
N GLU A 132 -3.43 -13.01 3.71
CA GLU A 132 -4.54 -13.94 3.80
C GLU A 132 -4.36 -15.14 2.86
N THR A 133 -3.91 -14.90 1.62
CA THR A 133 -3.85 -15.92 0.57
C THR A 133 -2.55 -16.71 0.53
N ASN A 134 -1.45 -16.19 1.10
CA ASN A 134 -0.15 -16.87 1.09
C ASN A 134 0.14 -17.58 2.43
N GLU A 135 0.97 -18.63 2.39
CA GLU A 135 1.35 -19.37 3.59
C GLU A 135 2.05 -18.46 4.62
N THR A 136 1.80 -18.71 5.90
CA THR A 136 2.54 -18.05 6.98
C THR A 136 4.04 -18.31 6.82
N GLY A 137 4.85 -17.26 6.87
CA GLY A 137 6.32 -17.37 6.73
C GLY A 137 6.79 -17.47 5.28
N SER A 138 5.87 -17.50 4.30
CA SER A 138 6.26 -17.27 2.91
C SER A 138 6.80 -15.85 2.75
N ARG A 139 7.74 -15.66 1.81
CA ARG A 139 8.34 -14.34 1.55
C ARG A 139 7.28 -13.29 1.20
N ALA A 140 6.24 -13.67 0.47
CA ALA A 140 5.14 -12.77 0.12
C ALA A 140 4.37 -12.30 1.36
N SER A 141 4.00 -13.23 2.24
CA SER A 141 3.28 -12.92 3.49
C SER A 141 4.14 -12.07 4.44
N GLU A 142 5.42 -12.40 4.60
CA GLU A 142 6.37 -11.64 5.42
C GLU A 142 6.56 -10.21 4.90
N ASN A 143 6.79 -10.05 3.60
CA ASN A 143 6.99 -8.73 2.99
C ASN A 143 5.71 -7.89 3.04
N ALA A 144 4.54 -8.51 2.87
CA ALA A 144 3.26 -7.82 3.02
C ALA A 144 3.04 -7.33 4.46
N ALA A 145 3.21 -8.21 5.46
CA ALA A 145 3.08 -7.85 6.88
C ALA A 145 4.08 -6.76 7.29
N TYR A 146 5.34 -6.88 6.86
CA TYR A 146 6.36 -5.83 7.06
C TYR A 146 5.94 -4.49 6.45
N THR A 147 5.33 -4.51 5.26
CA THR A 147 4.86 -3.29 4.61
C THR A 147 3.70 -2.66 5.38
N VAL A 148 2.76 -3.46 5.89
CA VAL A 148 1.66 -2.97 6.74
C VAL A 148 2.21 -2.29 8.00
N GLY A 149 3.10 -2.94 8.74
CA GLY A 149 3.73 -2.32 9.92
C GLY A 149 4.57 -1.09 9.59
N SER A 150 5.18 -1.05 8.40
CA SER A 150 5.91 0.14 7.95
C SER A 150 5.00 1.31 7.57
N ILE A 151 3.76 1.07 7.14
CA ILE A 151 2.74 2.11 6.91
C ILE A 151 2.28 2.69 8.26
N PHE A 152 2.12 1.84 9.27
CA PHE A 152 1.71 2.21 10.63
C PHE A 152 2.89 2.44 11.59
N ARG A 153 4.10 2.74 11.07
CA ARG A 153 5.33 2.79 11.87
C ARG A 153 5.22 3.67 13.12
N ASP A 154 4.56 4.80 12.97
CA ASP A 154 4.43 5.80 14.03
C ASP A 154 3.21 5.54 14.95
N GLU A 155 2.35 4.59 14.58
CA GLU A 155 1.10 4.25 15.27
C GLU A 155 0.90 2.71 15.35
N PRO A 156 1.79 1.94 16.00
CA PRO A 156 1.76 0.48 16.00
C PRO A 156 0.47 -0.12 16.58
N ALA A 157 -0.25 0.61 17.44
CA ALA A 157 -1.58 0.20 17.90
C ALA A 157 -2.61 0.14 16.75
N ARG A 158 -2.51 1.05 15.76
CA ARG A 158 -3.38 1.04 14.58
C ARG A 158 -3.10 -0.18 13.68
N GLU A 159 -1.84 -0.61 13.57
CA GLU A 159 -1.48 -1.85 12.87
C GLU A 159 -2.22 -3.06 13.47
N VAL A 160 -2.13 -3.23 14.79
CA VAL A 160 -2.75 -4.34 15.51
C VAL A 160 -4.26 -4.33 15.32
N ASN A 161 -4.89 -3.15 15.45
CA ASN A 161 -6.34 -3.01 15.27
C ASN A 161 -6.75 -3.34 13.82
N TYR A 162 -6.06 -2.78 12.84
CA TYR A 162 -6.35 -2.99 11.43
C TYR A 162 -6.23 -4.48 11.03
N LEU A 163 -5.16 -5.15 11.44
CA LEU A 163 -4.96 -6.57 11.17
C LEU A 163 -5.98 -7.45 11.93
N SER A 164 -6.39 -7.04 13.14
CA SER A 164 -7.43 -7.74 13.90
C SER A 164 -8.80 -7.65 13.22
N GLU A 165 -9.16 -6.47 12.73
CA GLU A 165 -10.39 -6.24 11.96
C GLU A 165 -10.38 -7.06 10.66
N ALA A 166 -9.27 -7.02 9.91
CA ALA A 166 -9.10 -7.84 8.71
C ALA A 166 -9.23 -9.34 9.01
N ALA A 167 -8.68 -9.83 10.12
CA ALA A 167 -8.83 -11.22 10.53
C ALA A 167 -10.28 -11.59 10.88
N ALA A 168 -11.05 -10.65 11.43
CA ALA A 168 -12.46 -10.86 11.74
C ALA A 168 -13.34 -10.98 10.48
N THR A 169 -12.94 -10.34 9.38
CA THR A 169 -13.66 -10.36 8.08
C THR A 169 -13.00 -11.25 7.02
N ALA A 170 -12.01 -12.06 7.39
CA ALA A 170 -11.28 -12.90 6.44
C ALA A 170 -12.21 -13.90 5.73
N SER A 171 -11.89 -14.20 4.47
CA SER A 171 -12.73 -15.02 3.59
C SER A 171 -12.69 -16.50 3.96
N THR A 172 -11.62 -16.95 4.63
CA THR A 172 -11.42 -18.35 5.02
C THR A 172 -10.86 -18.48 6.45
N PRO A 173 -11.11 -19.61 7.14
CA PRO A 173 -10.48 -19.89 8.43
C PRO A 173 -8.94 -19.86 8.39
N GLU A 174 -8.33 -20.36 7.31
CA GLU A 174 -6.89 -20.34 7.11
C GLU A 174 -6.37 -18.90 6.96
N GLY A 175 -7.09 -18.08 6.19
CA GLY A 175 -6.81 -16.66 6.01
C GLY A 175 -6.86 -15.89 7.33
N LYS A 176 -7.93 -16.12 8.12
CA LYS A 176 -8.05 -15.61 9.49
C LYS A 176 -6.85 -16.00 10.35
N ASN A 177 -6.46 -17.27 10.36
CA ASN A 177 -5.33 -17.75 11.15
C ASN A 177 -4.00 -17.10 10.72
N ARG A 178 -3.79 -16.87 9.42
CA ARG A 178 -2.60 -16.16 8.91
C ARG A 178 -2.57 -14.71 9.37
N LEU A 179 -3.70 -14.01 9.29
CA LEU A 179 -3.82 -12.62 9.76
C LEU A 179 -3.65 -12.52 11.28
N LEU A 180 -4.21 -13.44 12.08
CA LEU A 180 -4.00 -13.49 13.53
C LEU A 180 -2.52 -13.68 13.89
N LYS A 181 -1.77 -14.49 13.13
CA LYS A 181 -0.32 -14.60 13.34
C LYS A 181 0.42 -13.29 13.04
N ALA A 182 -0.02 -12.54 12.02
CA ALA A 182 0.51 -11.20 11.76
C ALA A 182 0.18 -10.22 12.91
N VAL A 183 -1.04 -10.29 13.48
CA VAL A 183 -1.43 -9.54 14.68
C VAL A 183 -0.49 -9.84 15.85
N GLU A 184 -0.23 -11.12 16.15
CA GLU A 184 0.68 -11.51 17.24
C GLU A 184 2.12 -11.04 17.01
N ALA A 185 2.58 -10.99 15.75
CA ALA A 185 3.87 -10.41 15.41
C ALA A 185 3.89 -8.89 15.65
N ALA A 186 2.84 -8.17 15.23
CA ALA A 186 2.72 -6.73 15.37
C ALA A 186 2.65 -6.27 16.84
N LYS A 187 1.98 -7.04 17.71
CA LYS A 187 1.88 -6.76 19.16
C LYS A 187 3.23 -6.60 19.85
N LYS A 188 4.31 -7.19 19.33
CA LYS A 188 5.68 -7.04 19.89
C LYS A 188 6.20 -5.61 19.85
N TYR A 189 5.60 -4.75 19.02
CA TYR A 189 6.01 -3.37 18.83
C TYR A 189 5.10 -2.36 19.54
N VAL A 190 3.98 -2.81 20.11
CA VAL A 190 3.10 -2.00 20.96
C VAL A 190 3.67 -2.04 22.39
N ARG A 191 4.12 -0.90 22.90
CA ARG A 191 4.62 -0.74 24.27
C ARG A 191 3.53 -0.25 25.22
#